data_AF-A0A6V6YWZ2-F1
#
_entry.id   AF-A0A6V6YWZ2-F1
#
_cell.length_a   1.000
_cell.length_b   1.000
_cell.length_c   1.000
_cell.angle_alpha   90.00
_cell.angle_beta   90.00
_cell.angle_gamma   90.00
#
_symmetry.space_group_name_H-M   'P 1'
#
loop_
_entity.id
_entity.type
_entity.pdbx_description
1 polymer ?
#
loop_
_entity_poly.entity_id
_entity_poly.type
_entity_poly.pdbx_seq_one_letter_code
_entity_poly.pdbx_strand_id
1 'polypeptide(L)'
;MLLRRLRSRRIIMIKKLLLFFFFSFSLNSIAQKDSVVVDKPSIAVVSADKLNVVYRGVLNPISIAVPNCKSFTASGSGLNKNKEGKYYLSPGQGLYSIIKVDIILNDNSIISEEHKFKIKQINNPLATINEKSCYQKCILEMTRNELSNATIGFSLPQDLLFDMDLSNYKINSFIVKLPHNVKIFISGNQVSKEVLDKIKKLKKGSIFSITDIGYSFPGSENYLLPRLLPIKIMVVEEEIKENYYESKEFIRDSIRRIKNEKKLLKR
;
A
#
# COMPACT_ATOMS: atom_id res chain seq x y z
N MET A 1 25.22 88.40 -51.93
CA MET A 1 25.32 87.80 -50.57
C MET A 1 24.05 87.07 -50.09
N LEU A 2 22.85 87.35 -50.64
CA LEU A 2 21.58 86.71 -50.26
C LEU A 2 21.37 85.26 -50.74
N LEU A 3 21.95 84.86 -51.88
CA LEU A 3 21.76 83.51 -52.46
C LEU A 3 22.45 82.37 -51.69
N ARG A 4 23.51 82.65 -50.91
CA ARG A 4 24.18 81.63 -50.07
C ARG A 4 23.40 81.29 -48.80
N ARG A 5 22.61 82.22 -48.25
CA ARG A 5 21.81 81.98 -47.03
C ARG A 5 20.58 81.10 -47.26
N LEU A 6 19.98 81.14 -48.45
CA LEU A 6 18.80 80.33 -48.79
C LEU A 6 19.15 78.85 -49.07
N ARG A 7 20.35 78.58 -49.62
CA ARG A 7 20.81 77.22 -49.90
C ARG A 7 21.14 76.44 -48.62
N SER A 8 21.71 77.12 -47.62
CA SER A 8 22.02 76.54 -46.30
C SER A 8 20.76 76.19 -45.49
N ARG A 9 19.75 77.07 -45.47
CA ARG A 9 18.47 76.79 -44.78
C ARG A 9 17.69 75.63 -45.41
N ARG A 10 17.72 75.49 -46.74
CA ARG A 10 17.10 74.34 -47.44
C ARG A 10 17.79 73.01 -47.12
N ILE A 11 19.13 72.97 -47.06
CA ILE A 11 19.89 71.75 -46.76
C ILE A 11 19.68 71.31 -45.30
N ILE A 12 19.59 72.26 -44.37
CA ILE A 12 19.31 71.97 -42.94
C ILE A 12 17.87 71.48 -42.74
N MET A 13 16.90 72.06 -43.46
CA MET A 13 15.51 71.59 -43.46
C MET A 13 15.36 70.19 -44.05
N ILE A 14 16.05 69.89 -45.16
CA ILE A 14 16.01 68.56 -45.79
C ILE A 14 16.70 67.52 -44.90
N LYS A 15 17.82 67.85 -44.22
CA LYS A 15 18.45 66.94 -43.24
C LYS A 15 17.57 66.69 -42.02
N LYS A 16 16.85 67.70 -41.50
CA LYS A 16 15.89 67.50 -40.40
C LYS A 16 14.67 66.68 -40.82
N LEU A 17 14.19 66.85 -42.05
CA LEU A 17 13.08 66.07 -42.60
C LEU A 17 13.47 64.60 -42.87
N LEU A 18 14.70 64.35 -43.33
CA LEU A 18 15.24 63.00 -43.51
C LEU A 18 15.50 62.29 -42.16
N LEU A 19 15.97 63.03 -41.14
CA LEU A 19 16.18 62.49 -39.80
C LEU A 19 14.84 62.14 -39.11
N PHE A 20 13.77 62.89 -39.39
CA PHE A 20 12.43 62.59 -38.89
C PHE A 20 11.81 61.37 -39.57
N PHE A 21 12.10 61.17 -40.87
CA PHE A 21 11.65 59.99 -41.62
C PHE A 21 12.37 58.70 -41.20
N PHE A 22 13.66 58.79 -40.81
CA PHE A 22 14.40 57.66 -40.24
C PHE A 22 14.06 57.36 -38.77
N PHE A 23 13.47 58.30 -38.03
CA PHE A 23 13.04 58.12 -36.64
C PHE A 23 11.58 57.65 -36.48
N SER A 24 10.80 57.67 -37.57
CA SER A 24 9.40 57.23 -37.59
C SER A 24 9.18 55.85 -38.24
N PHE A 25 10.25 55.21 -38.74
CA PHE A 25 10.19 53.84 -39.25
C PHE A 25 10.66 52.78 -38.24
N SER A 26 10.95 53.16 -37.00
CA SER A 26 11.47 52.27 -35.95
C SER A 26 10.45 51.85 -34.88
N LEU A 27 9.14 52.03 -35.11
CA LEU A 27 8.08 51.63 -34.16
C LEU A 27 6.90 50.89 -34.79
N ASN A 28 7.12 50.19 -35.90
CA ASN A 28 6.20 49.10 -36.30
C ASN A 28 6.70 47.78 -35.73
N SER A 29 6.77 47.69 -34.39
CA SER A 29 6.68 46.40 -33.72
C SER A 29 5.22 45.94 -33.79
N ILE A 30 4.82 45.44 -34.96
CA ILE A 30 3.60 44.63 -35.04
C ILE A 30 3.93 43.39 -34.21
N ALA A 31 3.33 43.36 -33.03
CA ALA A 31 3.39 42.26 -32.09
C ALA A 31 3.18 40.95 -32.85
N GLN A 32 4.26 40.19 -33.01
CA GLN A 32 4.17 38.80 -33.41
C GLN A 32 3.39 38.15 -32.27
N LYS A 33 2.11 37.84 -32.52
CA LYS A 33 1.31 37.03 -31.63
C LYS A 33 1.86 35.62 -31.79
N ASP A 34 3.03 35.39 -31.18
CA ASP A 34 3.58 34.08 -30.93
C ASP A 34 2.71 33.46 -29.84
N SER A 35 1.46 33.18 -30.19
CA SER A 35 0.82 31.98 -29.70
C SER A 35 1.65 30.84 -30.28
N VAL A 36 2.80 30.56 -29.65
CA VAL A 36 3.28 29.20 -29.61
C VAL A 36 2.13 28.48 -28.91
N VAL A 37 1.20 27.96 -29.72
CA VAL A 37 0.46 26.79 -29.35
C VAL A 37 1.56 25.77 -29.17
N VAL A 38 2.09 25.72 -27.95
CA VAL A 38 2.80 24.55 -27.49
C VAL A 38 1.69 23.52 -27.54
N ASP A 39 1.58 22.83 -28.68
CA ASP A 39 1.01 21.51 -28.76
C ASP A 39 1.89 20.68 -27.85
N LYS A 40 1.68 20.86 -26.54
CA LYS A 40 2.20 19.99 -25.53
C LYS A 40 1.52 18.68 -25.92
N PRO A 41 2.26 17.66 -26.39
CA PRO A 41 1.63 16.38 -26.64
C PRO A 41 0.84 16.05 -25.38
N SER A 42 -0.42 15.66 -25.55
CA SER A 42 -1.30 15.30 -24.43
C SER A 42 -0.76 14.01 -23.82
N ILE A 43 0.33 14.12 -23.06
CA ILE A 43 0.98 12.99 -22.43
C ILE A 43 0.03 12.50 -21.36
N ALA A 44 -0.40 11.25 -21.48
CA ALA A 44 -1.18 10.59 -20.46
C ALA A 44 -0.35 10.53 -19.18
N VAL A 45 -0.86 11.14 -18.12
CA VAL A 45 -0.32 10.93 -16.77
C VAL A 45 -0.96 9.64 -16.26
N VAL A 46 -0.26 8.54 -16.50
CA VAL A 46 -0.59 7.23 -15.93
C VAL A 46 0.25 7.05 -14.68
N SER A 47 -0.40 7.10 -13.51
CA SER A 47 0.24 6.82 -12.24
C SER A 47 -0.40 5.60 -11.57
N ALA A 48 0.44 4.66 -11.13
CA ALA A 48 0.14 3.98 -9.87
C ALA A 48 0.56 4.96 -8.77
N ASP A 49 -0.18 5.05 -7.67
CA ASP A 49 -0.21 6.21 -6.76
C ASP A 49 1.14 6.65 -6.13
N LYS A 50 2.30 6.04 -6.46
CA LYS A 50 3.65 6.57 -6.18
C LYS A 50 4.84 6.07 -7.04
N LEU A 51 4.74 5.06 -7.93
CA LEU A 51 5.88 4.48 -8.70
C LEU A 51 5.42 3.70 -9.96
N ASN A 52 6.28 3.47 -10.95
CA ASN A 52 6.02 2.53 -12.09
C ASN A 52 6.17 1.05 -11.67
N VAL A 53 5.54 0.66 -10.56
CA VAL A 53 5.63 -0.67 -9.96
C VAL A 53 4.24 -1.18 -9.62
N VAL A 54 3.98 -2.45 -9.92
CA VAL A 54 2.74 -3.16 -9.58
C VAL A 54 3.09 -4.50 -8.96
N TYR A 55 2.30 -4.96 -8.00
CA TYR A 55 2.48 -6.24 -7.33
C TYR A 55 1.65 -7.33 -7.97
N ARG A 56 2.24 -8.51 -8.09
CA ARG A 56 1.56 -9.70 -8.60
C ARG A 56 0.60 -10.29 -7.57
N GLY A 57 -0.55 -10.76 -8.06
CA GLY A 57 -1.55 -11.49 -7.28
C GLY A 57 -2.63 -10.62 -6.67
N VAL A 58 -2.41 -9.31 -6.58
CA VAL A 58 -3.30 -8.29 -5.99
C VAL A 58 -3.88 -7.39 -7.06
N LEU A 59 -5.03 -6.77 -6.79
CA LEU A 59 -5.55 -5.67 -7.60
C LEU A 59 -4.77 -4.38 -7.31
N ASN A 60 -4.04 -3.89 -8.31
CA ASN A 60 -3.26 -2.66 -8.22
C ASN A 60 -4.12 -1.47 -8.68
N PRO A 61 -4.40 -0.47 -7.83
CA PRO A 61 -5.11 0.73 -8.27
C PRO A 61 -4.24 1.53 -9.24
N ILE A 62 -4.81 1.87 -10.40
CA ILE A 62 -4.17 2.67 -11.45
C ILE A 62 -5.03 3.90 -11.73
N SER A 63 -4.40 5.06 -11.77
CA SER A 63 -5.00 6.33 -12.13
C SER A 63 -4.48 6.78 -13.49
N ILE A 64 -5.39 7.09 -14.41
CA ILE A 64 -5.06 7.59 -15.75
C ILE A 64 -5.76 8.92 -15.94
N ALA A 65 -4.97 9.98 -16.16
CA ALA A 65 -5.46 11.30 -16.49
C ALA A 65 -4.80 11.77 -17.79
N VAL A 66 -5.62 12.14 -18.77
CA VAL A 66 -5.14 12.69 -20.04
C VAL A 66 -5.68 14.11 -20.17
N PRO A 67 -4.85 15.15 -19.99
CA PRO A 67 -5.30 16.53 -20.15
C PRO A 67 -5.53 16.86 -21.63
N ASN A 68 -6.47 17.77 -21.91
CA ASN A 68 -6.71 18.33 -23.24
C ASN A 68 -7.06 17.31 -24.34
N CYS A 69 -7.64 16.15 -24.00
CA CYS A 69 -8.17 15.20 -24.97
C CYS A 69 -9.70 15.27 -25.07
N LYS A 70 -10.25 14.85 -26.22
CA LYS A 70 -11.69 14.62 -26.41
C LYS A 70 -12.15 13.38 -25.65
N SER A 71 -11.38 12.30 -25.74
CA SER A 71 -11.60 11.06 -24.98
C SER A 71 -10.34 10.21 -24.99
N PHE A 72 -10.27 9.22 -24.11
CA PHE A 72 -9.21 8.21 -24.13
C PHE A 72 -9.76 6.84 -23.76
N THR A 73 -9.10 5.79 -24.24
CA THR A 73 -9.31 4.41 -23.82
C THR A 73 -8.00 3.83 -23.31
N ALA A 74 -8.09 2.98 -22.28
CA ALA A 74 -6.94 2.29 -21.74
C ALA A 74 -7.16 0.78 -21.84
N SER A 75 -6.13 0.08 -22.29
CA SER A 75 -6.15 -1.37 -22.47
C SER A 75 -4.83 -1.98 -21.98
N GLY A 76 -4.89 -3.24 -21.57
CA GLY A 76 -3.74 -3.97 -21.06
C GLY A 76 -4.18 -5.30 -20.48
N SER A 77 -3.28 -6.28 -20.49
CA SER A 77 -3.58 -7.59 -19.91
C SER A 77 -3.84 -7.46 -18.41
N GLY A 78 -5.03 -7.89 -17.97
CA GLY A 78 -5.45 -7.81 -16.57
C GLY A 78 -5.85 -6.41 -16.09
N LEU A 79 -5.98 -5.43 -16.99
CA LEU A 79 -6.48 -4.09 -16.68
C LEU A 79 -8.02 -4.07 -16.75
N ASN A 80 -8.67 -3.67 -15.67
CA ASN A 80 -10.12 -3.54 -15.59
C ASN A 80 -10.50 -2.12 -15.18
N LYS A 81 -11.45 -1.51 -15.90
CA LYS A 81 -11.98 -0.19 -15.57
C LYS A 81 -12.91 -0.29 -14.36
N ASN A 82 -12.61 0.48 -13.31
CA ASN A 82 -13.49 0.62 -12.15
C ASN A 82 -14.44 1.80 -12.36
N LYS A 83 -13.87 2.99 -12.61
CA LYS A 83 -14.61 4.20 -12.97
C LYS A 83 -13.79 5.02 -13.95
N GLU A 84 -14.32 6.14 -14.42
CA GLU A 84 -13.58 7.01 -15.32
C GLU A 84 -12.23 7.44 -14.71
N GLY A 85 -11.15 7.27 -15.48
CA GLY A 85 -9.78 7.54 -15.04
C GLY A 85 -9.24 6.64 -13.93
N LYS A 86 -9.99 5.64 -13.43
CA LYS A 86 -9.54 4.73 -12.36
C LYS A 86 -9.73 3.27 -12.75
N TYR A 87 -8.66 2.50 -12.62
CA TYR A 87 -8.56 1.13 -13.07
C TYR A 87 -7.98 0.26 -11.96
N TYR A 88 -8.19 -1.05 -12.06
CA TYR A 88 -7.45 -2.05 -11.33
C TYR A 88 -6.64 -2.90 -12.30
N LEU A 89 -5.35 -3.05 -12.03
CA LEU A 89 -4.47 -3.93 -12.79
C LEU A 89 -4.14 -5.17 -11.96
N SER A 90 -4.47 -6.35 -12.48
CA SER A 90 -3.94 -7.64 -12.00
C SER A 90 -2.88 -8.12 -12.98
N PRO A 91 -1.58 -7.88 -12.71
CA PRO A 91 -0.54 -8.24 -13.66
C PRO A 91 -0.33 -9.76 -13.69
N GLY A 92 -0.11 -10.28 -14.90
CA GLY A 92 0.18 -11.70 -15.11
C GLY A 92 1.64 -12.07 -14.80
N GLN A 93 2.14 -13.03 -15.59
CA GLN A 93 3.54 -13.46 -15.53
C GLN A 93 4.48 -12.44 -16.20
N GLY A 94 5.79 -12.58 -15.98
CA GLY A 94 6.81 -11.70 -16.57
C GLY A 94 7.28 -10.56 -15.65
N LEU A 95 8.25 -9.78 -16.15
CA LEU A 95 8.89 -8.69 -15.38
C LEU A 95 8.17 -7.35 -15.49
N TYR A 96 7.30 -7.20 -16.50
CA TYR A 96 6.62 -5.95 -16.78
C TYR A 96 5.19 -6.19 -17.25
N SER A 97 4.30 -5.26 -16.90
CA SER A 97 2.97 -5.13 -17.47
C SER A 97 2.90 -3.84 -18.28
N ILE A 98 2.22 -3.86 -19.41
CA ILE A 98 2.10 -2.70 -20.31
C ILE A 98 0.63 -2.28 -20.36
N ILE A 99 0.40 -0.99 -20.12
CA ILE A 99 -0.89 -0.34 -20.35
C ILE A 99 -0.74 0.51 -21.60
N LYS A 100 -1.58 0.26 -22.59
CA LYS A 100 -1.71 1.08 -23.78
C LYS A 100 -2.86 2.07 -23.59
N VAL A 101 -2.60 3.35 -23.83
CA VAL A 101 -3.58 4.42 -23.77
C VAL A 101 -3.75 5.01 -25.16
N ASP A 102 -4.94 4.86 -25.73
CA ASP A 102 -5.30 5.46 -27.00
C ASP A 102 -6.10 6.75 -26.74
N ILE A 103 -5.54 7.87 -27.16
CA ILE A 103 -6.03 9.23 -26.90
C ILE A 103 -6.61 9.80 -28.18
N ILE A 104 -7.83 10.30 -28.12
CA ILE A 104 -8.47 11.05 -29.21
C ILE A 104 -8.38 12.53 -28.85
N LEU A 105 -7.69 13.31 -29.69
CA LEU A 105 -7.57 14.75 -29.55
C LEU A 105 -8.83 15.48 -30.03
N ASN A 106 -8.91 16.78 -29.74
CA ASN A 106 -10.04 17.63 -30.14
C ASN A 106 -10.16 17.79 -31.67
N ASP A 107 -9.07 17.61 -32.40
CA ASP A 107 -9.03 17.56 -33.88
C ASP A 107 -9.37 16.18 -34.46
N ASN A 108 -9.75 15.22 -33.62
CA ASN A 108 -9.99 13.80 -33.92
C ASN A 108 -8.75 12.99 -34.36
N SER A 109 -7.55 13.55 -34.26
CA SER A 109 -6.33 12.75 -34.40
C SER A 109 -6.17 11.79 -33.21
N ILE A 110 -5.44 10.69 -33.42
CA ILE A 110 -5.24 9.64 -32.43
C ILE A 110 -3.75 9.57 -32.05
N ILE A 111 -3.47 9.63 -30.76
CA ILE A 111 -2.15 9.39 -30.18
C ILE A 111 -2.23 8.13 -29.33
N SER A 112 -1.28 7.20 -29.54
CA SER A 112 -1.15 6.00 -28.71
C SER A 112 0.09 6.08 -27.84
N GLU A 113 -0.06 5.85 -26.54
CA GLU A 113 1.03 5.83 -25.57
C GLU A 113 1.11 4.49 -24.85
N GLU A 114 2.32 4.01 -24.58
CA GLU A 114 2.56 2.80 -23.81
C GLU A 114 3.24 3.12 -22.47
N HIS A 115 2.64 2.63 -21.39
CA HIS A 115 3.15 2.79 -20.04
C HIS A 115 3.55 1.44 -19.47
N LYS A 116 4.84 1.30 -19.17
CA LYS A 116 5.44 0.06 -18.68
C LYS A 116 5.58 0.09 -17.16
N PHE A 117 4.95 -0.88 -16.51
CA PHE A 117 5.00 -1.09 -15.07
C PHE A 117 5.88 -2.29 -14.73
N LYS A 118 6.83 -2.14 -13.81
CA LYS A 118 7.61 -3.26 -13.30
C LYS A 118 6.75 -4.12 -12.38
N ILE A 119 6.67 -5.41 -12.66
CA ILE A 119 5.96 -6.37 -11.81
C ILE A 119 6.91 -6.79 -10.68
N LYS A 120 6.49 -6.56 -9.43
CA LYS A 120 7.15 -7.09 -8.24
C LYS A 120 6.32 -8.22 -7.63
N GLN A 121 7.01 -9.14 -6.98
CA GLN A 121 6.36 -10.11 -6.11
C GLN A 121 6.26 -9.55 -4.70
N ILE A 122 5.22 -9.96 -3.98
CA ILE A 122 5.13 -9.75 -2.54
C ILE A 122 6.12 -10.71 -1.89
N ASN A 123 7.17 -10.16 -1.30
CA ASN A 123 8.19 -10.94 -0.63
C ASN A 123 7.77 -11.21 0.82
N ASN A 124 8.17 -12.38 1.34
CA ASN A 124 8.08 -12.73 2.77
C ASN A 124 6.71 -12.46 3.44
N PRO A 125 5.59 -12.92 2.85
CA PRO A 125 4.29 -12.84 3.49
C PRO A 125 4.30 -13.63 4.81
N LEU A 126 3.77 -13.04 5.90
CA LEU A 126 3.76 -13.66 7.22
C LEU A 126 2.37 -14.13 7.61
N ALA A 127 2.30 -15.33 8.17
CA ALA A 127 1.09 -15.77 8.85
C ALA A 127 1.06 -15.18 10.27
N THR A 128 -0.13 -14.83 10.74
CA THR A 128 -0.37 -14.37 12.11
C THR A 128 -1.29 -15.34 12.83
N ILE A 129 -1.17 -15.38 14.16
CA ILE A 129 -2.15 -15.98 15.07
C ILE A 129 -2.53 -14.95 16.12
N ASN A 130 -3.81 -14.61 16.24
CA ASN A 130 -4.28 -13.49 17.07
C ASN A 130 -3.50 -12.19 16.80
N GLU A 131 -3.27 -11.88 15.52
CA GLU A 131 -2.46 -10.74 15.05
C GLU A 131 -0.98 -10.76 15.48
N LYS A 132 -0.56 -11.73 16.30
CA LYS A 132 0.85 -11.97 16.64
C LYS A 132 1.49 -12.74 15.49
N SER A 133 2.63 -12.26 15.00
CA SER A 133 3.48 -13.01 14.08
C SER A 133 4.88 -13.14 14.64
N CYS A 134 5.58 -14.15 14.15
CA CYS A 134 6.97 -14.40 14.44
C CYS A 134 7.74 -14.37 13.11
N TYR A 135 8.71 -13.48 12.98
CA TYR A 135 9.65 -13.50 11.84
C TYR A 135 10.48 -14.80 11.86
N GLN A 136 11.29 -15.03 10.82
CA GLN A 136 12.04 -16.28 10.67
C GLN A 136 12.79 -16.66 11.97
N LYS A 137 12.53 -17.89 12.46
CA LYS A 137 13.21 -18.58 13.59
C LYS A 137 12.72 -18.29 15.01
N CYS A 138 11.54 -17.74 15.24
CA CYS A 138 10.99 -17.63 16.60
C CYS A 138 9.78 -18.56 16.86
N ILE A 139 9.54 -18.82 18.14
CA ILE A 139 8.45 -19.66 18.66
C ILE A 139 7.55 -18.74 19.47
N LEU A 140 6.26 -18.69 19.13
CA LEU A 140 5.28 -17.91 19.87
C LEU A 140 4.87 -18.68 21.12
N GLU A 141 4.97 -18.05 22.28
CA GLU A 141 4.43 -18.58 23.51
C GLU A 141 2.95 -18.20 23.61
N MET A 142 2.09 -19.20 23.77
CA MET A 142 0.66 -18.96 23.92
C MET A 142 0.06 -19.84 25.01
N THR A 143 -0.84 -19.25 25.81
CA THR A 143 -1.60 -20.00 26.80
C THR A 143 -2.70 -20.81 26.13
N ARG A 144 -3.20 -21.84 26.81
CA ARG A 144 -4.34 -22.63 26.32
C ARG A 144 -5.60 -21.76 26.13
N ASN A 145 -5.76 -20.74 26.96
CA ASN A 145 -6.87 -19.79 26.85
C ASN A 145 -6.73 -18.92 25.60
N GLU A 146 -5.54 -18.39 25.31
CA GLU A 146 -5.27 -17.62 24.09
C GLU A 146 -5.51 -18.43 22.81
N LEU A 147 -5.24 -19.74 22.87
CA LEU A 147 -5.44 -20.66 21.75
C LEU A 147 -6.91 -21.01 21.50
N SER A 148 -7.78 -20.91 22.52
CA SER A 148 -9.17 -21.35 22.44
C SER A 148 -9.99 -20.60 21.38
N ASN A 149 -9.73 -19.30 21.22
CA ASN A 149 -10.37 -18.45 20.21
C ASN A 149 -9.37 -17.96 19.17
N ALA A 150 -8.30 -18.73 18.94
CA ALA A 150 -7.23 -18.27 18.09
C ALA A 150 -7.67 -18.16 16.63
N THR A 151 -7.38 -17.01 16.02
CA THR A 151 -7.62 -16.76 14.59
C THR A 151 -6.30 -16.72 13.84
N ILE A 152 -6.25 -17.46 12.74
CA ILE A 152 -5.16 -17.40 11.78
C ILE A 152 -5.43 -16.25 10.83
N GLY A 153 -4.41 -15.44 10.62
CA GLY A 153 -4.47 -14.29 9.74
C GLY A 153 -3.25 -14.22 8.85
N PHE A 154 -3.19 -13.09 8.15
CA PHE A 154 -2.12 -12.77 7.24
C PHE A 154 -1.66 -11.34 7.50
N SER A 155 -0.34 -11.13 7.48
CA SER A 155 0.26 -9.81 7.55
C SER A 155 1.30 -9.66 6.45
N LEU A 156 1.34 -8.45 5.89
CA LEU A 156 2.34 -8.07 4.91
C LEU A 156 3.48 -7.31 5.56
N PRO A 157 4.69 -7.42 5.00
CA PRO A 157 5.79 -6.58 5.44
C PRO A 157 5.50 -5.10 5.14
N GLN A 158 6.07 -4.24 5.97
CA GLN A 158 5.82 -2.79 5.98
C GLN A 158 6.45 -2.05 4.78
N ASP A 159 7.24 -2.73 3.96
CA ASP A 159 8.00 -2.16 2.83
C ASP A 159 7.20 -2.07 1.52
N LEU A 160 5.89 -2.34 1.56
CA LEU A 160 5.02 -2.15 0.42
C LEU A 160 4.91 -0.66 0.05
N LEU A 161 4.95 -0.40 -1.25
CA LEU A 161 5.07 0.95 -1.81
C LEU A 161 3.72 1.68 -1.88
N PHE A 162 2.61 0.99 -1.61
CA PHE A 162 1.27 1.54 -1.59
C PHE A 162 0.36 0.75 -0.64
N ASP A 163 -0.62 1.44 -0.08
CA ASP A 163 -1.65 0.88 0.79
C ASP A 163 -2.58 0.00 -0.05
N MET A 164 -2.31 -1.30 -0.07
CA MET A 164 -3.21 -2.27 -0.67
C MET A 164 -4.38 -2.48 0.26
N ASP A 165 -5.59 -2.19 -0.23
CA ASP A 165 -6.81 -2.56 0.50
C ASP A 165 -6.95 -4.09 0.47
N LEU A 166 -6.42 -4.70 1.52
CA LEU A 166 -6.46 -6.13 1.75
C LEU A 166 -7.46 -6.49 2.82
N SER A 167 -8.33 -5.56 3.24
CA SER A 167 -9.39 -5.81 4.23
C SER A 167 -10.23 -7.05 3.90
N ASN A 168 -10.29 -7.43 2.62
CA ASN A 168 -11.05 -8.56 2.10
C ASN A 168 -10.24 -9.86 1.92
N TYR A 169 -9.06 -9.99 2.53
CA TYR A 169 -8.32 -11.26 2.51
C TYR A 169 -9.06 -12.36 3.30
N LYS A 170 -8.83 -13.61 2.91
CA LYS A 170 -9.42 -14.79 3.56
C LYS A 170 -8.36 -15.86 3.78
N ILE A 171 -8.36 -16.46 4.97
CA ILE A 171 -7.67 -17.74 5.20
C ILE A 171 -8.67 -18.86 4.89
N ASN A 172 -8.32 -19.68 3.92
CA ASN A 172 -9.18 -20.75 3.40
C ASN A 172 -8.98 -22.06 4.16
N SER A 173 -7.73 -22.38 4.51
CA SER A 173 -7.39 -23.59 5.25
C SER A 173 -6.00 -23.53 5.84
N PHE A 174 -5.69 -24.43 6.75
CA PHE A 174 -4.35 -24.65 7.26
C PHE A 174 -4.21 -26.06 7.84
N ILE A 175 -2.96 -26.48 8.05
CA ILE A 175 -2.62 -27.75 8.70
C ILE A 175 -1.97 -27.46 10.04
N VAL A 176 -2.55 -28.02 11.10
CA VAL A 176 -1.93 -28.07 12.43
C VAL A 176 -1.10 -29.35 12.53
N LYS A 177 0.21 -29.19 12.73
CA LYS A 177 1.16 -30.27 12.98
C LYS A 177 1.50 -30.30 14.47
N LEU A 178 0.90 -31.24 15.18
CA LEU A 178 1.13 -31.53 16.59
C LEU A 178 2.42 -32.36 16.77
N PRO A 179 2.91 -32.54 18.02
CA PRO A 179 3.99 -33.48 18.32
C PRO A 179 3.74 -34.87 17.76
N HIS A 180 4.82 -35.61 17.50
CA HIS A 180 4.78 -36.94 16.87
C HIS A 180 4.18 -36.94 15.44
N ASN A 181 4.29 -35.81 14.72
CA ASN A 181 3.87 -35.65 13.33
C ASN A 181 2.37 -35.89 13.07
N VAL A 182 1.52 -35.74 14.08
CA VAL A 182 0.06 -35.78 13.89
C VAL A 182 -0.37 -34.51 13.15
N LYS A 183 -0.91 -34.67 11.93
CA LYS A 183 -1.38 -33.55 11.08
C LYS A 183 -2.89 -33.51 11.05
N ILE A 184 -3.46 -32.33 11.25
CA ILE A 184 -4.90 -32.11 11.20
C ILE A 184 -5.17 -30.98 10.22
N PHE A 185 -5.98 -31.26 9.20
CA PHE A 185 -6.43 -30.26 8.24
C PHE A 185 -7.61 -29.49 8.83
N ILE A 186 -7.60 -28.18 8.67
CA ILE A 186 -8.65 -27.29 9.15
C ILE A 186 -9.09 -26.38 8.00
N SER A 187 -10.40 -26.30 7.81
CA SER A 187 -11.03 -25.36 6.87
C SER A 187 -11.38 -24.06 7.61
N GLY A 188 -11.15 -22.93 6.95
CA GLY A 188 -11.33 -21.60 7.53
C GLY A 188 -10.11 -21.10 8.31
N ASN A 189 -10.33 -20.11 9.16
CA ASN A 189 -9.27 -19.37 9.86
C ASN A 189 -9.24 -19.63 11.38
N GLN A 190 -10.10 -20.48 11.91
CA GLN A 190 -10.19 -20.77 13.34
C GLN A 190 -9.76 -22.19 13.65
N VAL A 191 -9.16 -22.38 14.83
CA VAL A 191 -8.76 -23.71 15.30
C VAL A 191 -10.01 -24.54 15.65
N SER A 192 -10.04 -25.79 15.18
CA SER A 192 -11.16 -26.70 15.43
C SER A 192 -11.17 -27.22 16.88
N LYS A 193 -12.36 -27.59 17.37
CA LYS A 193 -12.53 -28.19 18.71
C LYS A 193 -11.65 -29.45 18.91
N GLU A 194 -11.51 -30.27 17.87
CA GLU A 194 -10.66 -31.47 17.91
C GLU A 194 -9.20 -31.12 18.22
N VAL A 195 -8.69 -30.06 17.59
CA VAL A 195 -7.32 -29.60 17.80
C VAL A 195 -7.16 -29.01 19.19
N LEU A 196 -8.14 -28.21 19.65
CA LEU A 196 -8.14 -27.67 21.01
C LEU A 196 -8.10 -28.76 22.07
N ASP A 197 -8.87 -29.83 21.89
CA ASP A 197 -8.91 -30.96 22.85
C ASP A 197 -7.60 -31.76 22.86
N LYS A 198 -6.87 -31.81 21.74
CA LYS A 198 -5.51 -32.37 21.70
C LYS A 198 -4.49 -31.42 22.34
N ILE A 199 -4.58 -30.12 22.08
CA ILE A 199 -3.70 -29.10 22.68
C ILE A 199 -3.85 -29.08 24.21
N LYS A 200 -5.08 -29.22 24.75
CA LYS A 200 -5.32 -29.31 26.21
C LYS A 200 -4.53 -30.45 26.86
N LYS A 201 -4.34 -31.57 26.16
CA LYS A 201 -3.62 -32.76 26.65
C LYS A 201 -2.09 -32.64 26.49
N LEU A 202 -1.60 -31.64 25.77
CA LEU A 202 -0.16 -31.41 25.64
C LEU A 202 0.43 -30.94 26.96
N LYS A 203 1.65 -31.43 27.26
CA LYS A 203 2.45 -30.94 28.38
C LYS A 203 2.86 -29.50 28.12
N LYS A 204 3.04 -28.72 29.19
CA LYS A 204 3.69 -27.39 29.11
C LYS A 204 5.04 -27.51 28.39
N GLY A 205 5.35 -26.51 27.56
CA GLY A 205 6.56 -26.49 26.74
C GLY A 205 6.46 -27.34 25.46
N SER A 206 5.34 -28.05 25.22
CA SER A 206 5.14 -28.74 23.96
C SER A 206 5.03 -27.73 22.82
N ILE A 207 5.71 -28.02 21.71
CA ILE A 207 5.71 -27.19 20.51
C ILE A 207 4.87 -27.87 19.43
N PHE A 208 3.99 -27.10 18.81
CA PHE A 208 3.29 -27.49 17.59
C PHE A 208 3.46 -26.41 16.53
N SER A 209 3.03 -26.69 15.30
CA SER A 209 3.13 -25.70 14.22
C SER A 209 1.88 -25.64 13.36
N ILE A 210 1.66 -24.46 12.79
CA ILE A 210 0.63 -24.19 11.79
C ILE A 210 1.36 -23.99 10.47
N THR A 211 0.98 -24.79 9.48
CA THR A 211 1.66 -24.90 8.19
C THR A 211 0.66 -25.00 7.06
N ASP A 212 1.15 -24.91 5.83
CA ASP A 212 0.34 -25.16 4.63
C ASP A 212 -0.94 -24.29 4.63
N ILE A 213 -0.78 -23.03 5.01
CA ILE A 213 -1.87 -22.05 5.16
C ILE A 213 -2.28 -21.60 3.76
N GLY A 214 -3.48 -22.02 3.34
CA GLY A 214 -4.13 -21.55 2.13
C GLY A 214 -4.86 -20.24 2.41
N TYR A 215 -4.62 -19.24 1.57
CA TYR A 215 -5.25 -17.93 1.68
C TYR A 215 -5.59 -17.40 0.29
N SER A 216 -6.49 -16.43 0.24
CA SER A 216 -6.88 -15.75 -0.99
C SER A 216 -7.25 -14.30 -0.71
N PHE A 217 -7.20 -13.49 -1.75
CA PHE A 217 -7.66 -12.10 -1.73
C PHE A 217 -8.19 -11.74 -3.13
N PRO A 218 -9.00 -10.67 -3.25
CA PRO A 218 -9.51 -10.25 -4.55
C PRO A 218 -8.40 -10.06 -5.59
N GLY A 219 -8.54 -10.66 -6.76
CA GLY A 219 -7.55 -10.58 -7.84
C GLY A 219 -6.49 -11.69 -7.84
N SER A 220 -6.50 -12.57 -6.83
CA SER A 220 -5.57 -13.71 -6.73
C SER A 220 -6.03 -14.98 -7.46
N GLU A 221 -7.19 -14.96 -8.12
CA GLU A 221 -7.89 -16.15 -8.62
C GLU A 221 -7.05 -16.94 -9.64
N ASN A 222 -6.23 -16.25 -10.42
CA ASN A 222 -5.36 -16.84 -11.45
C ASN A 222 -3.88 -16.79 -11.07
N TYR A 223 -3.56 -16.60 -9.78
CA TYR A 223 -2.18 -16.48 -9.32
C TYR A 223 -1.88 -17.43 -8.16
N LEU A 224 -0.81 -18.20 -8.32
CA LEU A 224 -0.28 -19.02 -7.23
C LEU A 224 0.38 -18.10 -6.19
N LEU A 225 -0.30 -17.94 -5.06
CA LEU A 225 0.19 -17.12 -3.97
C LEU A 225 1.46 -17.69 -3.32
N PRO A 226 2.39 -16.81 -2.89
CA PRO A 226 3.58 -17.24 -2.18
C PRO A 226 3.20 -17.98 -0.90
N ARG A 227 3.97 -19.02 -0.55
CA ARG A 227 3.70 -19.77 0.69
C ARG A 227 3.98 -18.89 1.91
N LEU A 228 3.05 -18.90 2.87
CA LEU A 228 3.28 -18.29 4.17
C LEU A 228 4.27 -19.12 4.98
N LEU A 229 5.12 -18.42 5.74
CA LEU A 229 6.02 -19.09 6.68
C LEU A 229 5.22 -19.78 7.79
N PRO A 230 5.64 -20.98 8.23
CA PRO A 230 5.00 -21.67 9.35
C PRO A 230 5.03 -20.88 10.65
N ILE A 231 3.94 -20.96 11.42
CA ILE A 231 3.90 -20.45 12.79
C ILE A 231 4.26 -21.60 13.73
N LYS A 232 5.30 -21.43 14.56
CA LYS A 232 5.62 -22.37 15.65
C LYS A 232 5.09 -21.81 16.97
N ILE A 233 4.40 -22.65 17.73
CA ILE A 233 3.74 -22.24 18.97
C ILE A 233 4.16 -23.18 20.09
N MET A 234 4.60 -22.62 21.21
CA MET A 234 4.86 -23.32 22.46
C MET A 234 3.72 -23.07 23.43
N VAL A 235 3.19 -24.16 23.98
CA VAL A 235 2.12 -24.08 24.99
C VAL A 235 2.73 -23.67 26.33
N VAL A 236 2.35 -22.49 26.81
CA VAL A 236 2.70 -21.98 28.14
C VAL A 236 1.47 -21.99 29.05
N GLU A 237 1.70 -21.82 30.35
CA GLU A 237 0.64 -21.63 31.34
C GLU A 237 0.56 -20.16 31.69
N GLU A 238 -0.63 -19.68 32.07
CA GLU A 238 -0.76 -18.33 32.60
C GLU A 238 0.14 -18.20 33.82
N GLU A 239 1.01 -17.19 33.81
CA GLU A 239 1.69 -16.77 35.03
C GLU A 239 0.62 -16.22 35.96
N ILE A 240 0.29 -16.97 37.01
CA ILE A 240 -0.43 -16.42 38.14
C ILE A 240 0.50 -15.40 38.77
N LYS A 241 0.32 -14.11 38.46
CA LYS A 241 0.91 -13.03 39.23
C LYS A 241 0.20 -13.00 40.58
N GLU A 242 0.55 -13.93 41.47
CA GLU A 242 0.28 -13.75 42.88
C GLU A 242 1.01 -12.48 43.29
N ASN A 243 0.26 -11.42 43.53
CA ASN A 243 0.79 -10.15 44.04
C ASN A 243 1.19 -10.39 45.51
N TYR A 244 2.33 -11.06 45.68
CA TYR A 244 2.79 -11.68 46.92
C TYR A 244 2.98 -10.65 48.05
N TYR A 245 3.14 -9.38 47.70
CA TYR A 245 3.22 -8.26 48.63
C TYR A 245 1.83 -7.82 49.14
N GLU A 246 0.83 -7.71 48.26
CA GLU A 246 -0.55 -7.36 48.67
C GLU A 246 -1.17 -8.44 49.57
N SER A 247 -0.91 -9.72 49.28
CA SER A 247 -1.43 -10.82 50.10
C SER A 247 -0.82 -10.84 51.51
N LYS A 248 0.49 -10.57 51.66
CA LYS A 248 1.14 -10.47 52.99
C LYS A 248 0.65 -9.28 53.80
N GLU A 249 0.43 -8.14 53.17
CA GLU A 249 -0.04 -6.93 53.85
C GLU A 249 -1.50 -7.09 54.32
N PHE A 250 -2.36 -7.63 53.45
CA PHE A 250 -3.73 -7.99 53.81
C PHE A 250 -3.80 -9.00 54.98
N ILE A 251 -2.97 -10.04 54.95
CA ILE A 251 -2.89 -11.03 56.04
C ILE A 251 -2.41 -10.38 57.34
N ARG A 252 -1.36 -9.53 57.29
CA ARG A 252 -0.86 -8.82 58.49
C ARG A 252 -1.92 -7.91 59.09
N ASP A 253 -2.61 -7.13 58.27
CA ASP A 253 -3.64 -6.20 58.73
C ASP A 253 -4.84 -6.94 59.31
N SER A 254 -5.22 -8.07 58.72
CA SER A 254 -6.27 -8.95 59.26
C SER A 254 -5.89 -9.49 60.63
N ILE A 255 -4.66 -9.98 60.81
CA ILE A 255 -4.15 -10.44 62.12
C ILE A 255 -4.13 -9.29 63.15
N ARG A 256 -3.74 -8.08 62.73
CA ARG A 256 -3.70 -6.90 63.59
C ARG A 256 -5.10 -6.51 64.07
N ARG A 257 -6.10 -6.52 63.18
CA ARG A 257 -7.51 -6.28 63.54
C ARG A 257 -8.03 -7.31 64.55
N ILE A 258 -7.82 -8.60 64.30
CA ILE A 258 -8.26 -9.68 65.20
C ILE A 258 -7.61 -9.56 66.59
N LYS A 259 -6.32 -9.21 66.65
CA LYS A 259 -5.64 -8.98 67.94
C LYS A 259 -6.24 -7.80 68.71
N ASN A 260 -6.61 -6.73 68.01
CA ASN A 260 -7.22 -5.56 68.64
C ASN A 260 -8.64 -5.85 69.14
N GLU A 261 -9.47 -6.55 68.37
CA GLU A 261 -10.80 -6.98 68.80
C GLU A 261 -10.75 -7.91 70.02
N LYS A 262 -9.85 -8.89 70.02
CA LYS A 262 -9.62 -9.76 71.19
C LYS A 262 -9.15 -9.00 72.44
N LYS A 263 -8.46 -7.87 72.26
CA LYS A 263 -8.04 -7.01 73.37
C LYS A 263 -9.19 -6.19 73.93
N LEU A 264 -10.14 -5.78 73.09
CA LEU A 264 -11.35 -5.06 73.49
C LEU A 264 -12.34 -5.96 74.23
N LEU A 265 -12.47 -7.22 73.82
CA LEU A 265 -13.35 -8.22 74.46
C LEU A 265 -12.85 -8.73 75.84
N LYS A 266 -11.61 -8.39 76.22
CA LYS A 266 -11.00 -8.77 77.52
C LYS A 266 -11.03 -7.63 78.56
N ARG A 267 -11.63 -6.50 78.23
CA ARG A 267 -11.94 -5.39 79.15
C ARG A 267 -13.41 -5.43 79.51
#